data_AF-M5BXV7-F1
#
_entry.id   AF-M5BXV7-F1
#
_cell.length_a   1.000
_cell.length_b   1.000
_cell.length_c   1.000
_cell.angle_alpha   90.00
_cell.angle_beta   90.00
_cell.angle_gamma   90.00
#
_symmetry.space_group_name_H-M   'P 1'
#
loop_
_entity.id
_entity.type
_entity.pdbx_description
1 polymer ?
#
loop_
_entity_poly.entity_id
_entity_poly.type
_entity_poly.pdbx_seq_one_letter_code
_entity_poly.pdbx_strand_id
1 'polypeptide(L)'
;MSTDPPTQEVKLLRHWITDLEVSAGRADPDSRFSARIYVDEELVCDLPWIDSAQSLQWSGLLCCDMSPTSEVAVRLCKSVKDKPRYFNYPPYTVSDVDEETGESALELRTAAWIITVRSLTPTMAEQTYPNEVEKFDAIEGTYDKLEPDATIKYLFKYSLRFASIIAEARPESTAKVSFLVYMKAWELLDQQTQFDDTVQAILRGLIWVGNIVDIINQASRSILADCIEQSKEPIKGILALLEDVSVYIFQRYTTGDLVRIPAGHEENQNGYDVETYSNRLEELQRSFFASWSPATTSGTNNIWTTDDDKPPLYDTDPAPTHGSQQL
;
A
#
# COMPACT_ATOMS: atom_id res chain seq x y z
N MET A 1 -26.40 -25.13 -27.22
CA MET A 1 -25.66 -25.15 -25.95
C MET A 1 -24.23 -24.75 -26.29
N SER A 2 -23.89 -23.45 -26.12
CA SER A 2 -22.49 -23.00 -26.26
C SER A 2 -21.77 -23.42 -24.99
N THR A 3 -20.77 -24.28 -25.11
CA THR A 3 -19.83 -24.60 -24.04
C THR A 3 -18.64 -23.68 -24.21
N ASP A 4 -18.82 -22.38 -23.92
CA ASP A 4 -17.66 -21.54 -23.67
C ASP A 4 -17.06 -22.02 -22.34
N PRO A 5 -15.76 -22.39 -22.31
CA PRO A 5 -15.11 -22.74 -21.07
C PRO A 5 -15.17 -21.52 -20.15
N PRO A 6 -15.25 -21.72 -18.82
CA PRO A 6 -15.19 -20.59 -17.89
C PRO A 6 -13.90 -19.83 -18.17
N THR A 7 -14.02 -18.57 -18.57
CA THR A 7 -12.89 -17.64 -18.67
C THR A 7 -12.23 -17.65 -17.30
N GLN A 8 -11.04 -18.26 -17.20
CA GLN A 8 -10.25 -18.12 -15.99
C GLN A 8 -10.06 -16.63 -15.78
N GLU A 9 -10.58 -16.10 -14.67
CA GLU A 9 -10.28 -14.74 -14.26
C GLU A 9 -8.76 -14.62 -14.19
N VAL A 10 -8.19 -13.83 -15.10
CA VAL A 10 -6.77 -13.55 -15.09
C VAL A 10 -6.51 -12.77 -13.81
N LYS A 11 -5.74 -13.37 -12.89
CA LYS A 11 -5.38 -12.73 -11.64
C LYS A 11 -4.44 -11.56 -11.94
N LEU A 12 -5.00 -10.36 -12.04
CA LEU A 12 -4.22 -9.13 -12.15
C LEU A 12 -3.50 -8.86 -10.83
N LEU A 13 -2.23 -8.48 -10.95
CA LEU A 13 -1.35 -8.10 -9.85
C LEU A 13 -0.98 -6.63 -10.03
N ARG A 14 -0.88 -5.92 -8.92
CA ARG A 14 -0.42 -4.52 -8.91
C ARG A 14 1.08 -4.51 -9.09
N HIS A 15 1.53 -4.03 -10.23
CA HIS A 15 2.93 -3.93 -10.60
C HIS A 15 3.37 -2.47 -10.58
N TRP A 16 4.54 -2.23 -10.02
CA TRP A 16 5.05 -0.90 -9.70
C TRP A 16 6.29 -0.60 -10.52
N ILE A 17 6.20 0.33 -11.46
CA ILE A 17 7.36 0.87 -12.18
C ILE A 17 7.82 2.14 -11.45
N THR A 18 9.06 2.13 -10.96
CA THR A 18 9.62 3.24 -10.16
C THR A 18 10.49 4.16 -11.00
N ASP A 19 11.16 3.63 -12.02
CA ASP A 19 12.08 4.42 -12.82
C ASP A 19 12.17 3.90 -14.26
N LEU A 20 12.47 4.82 -15.16
CA LEU A 20 12.91 4.53 -16.52
C LEU A 20 14.19 5.33 -16.78
N GLU A 21 15.28 4.63 -17.06
CA GLU A 21 16.59 5.22 -17.32
C GLU A 21 17.05 4.90 -18.74
N VAL A 22 17.65 5.87 -19.42
CA VAL A 22 18.24 5.71 -20.74
C VAL A 22 19.74 5.92 -20.63
N SER A 23 20.49 4.82 -20.66
CA SER A 23 21.95 4.89 -20.70
C SER A 23 22.43 5.11 -22.15
N ALA A 24 23.35 6.06 -22.33
CA ALA A 24 23.88 6.44 -23.64
C ALA A 24 25.38 6.11 -23.75
N GLY A 25 25.81 5.65 -24.92
CA GLY A 25 27.24 5.59 -25.26
C GLY A 25 27.87 6.96 -25.59
N ARG A 26 27.07 7.98 -25.93
CA ARG A 26 27.47 9.39 -26.14
C ARG A 26 26.29 10.35 -25.94
N ALA A 27 26.50 11.42 -25.19
CA ALA A 27 25.58 12.55 -25.12
C ALA A 27 25.60 13.35 -26.43
N ASP A 28 24.42 13.68 -26.97
CA ASP A 28 24.25 14.53 -28.15
C ASP A 28 23.58 15.85 -27.69
N PRO A 29 24.34 16.93 -27.45
CA PRO A 29 23.89 18.09 -26.68
C PRO A 29 22.73 18.90 -27.29
N ASP A 30 22.41 18.70 -28.57
CA ASP A 30 21.30 19.38 -29.26
C ASP A 30 20.03 18.51 -29.33
N SER A 31 19.93 17.49 -28.47
CA SER A 31 18.82 16.55 -28.47
C SER A 31 18.04 16.55 -27.16
N ARG A 32 16.75 16.27 -27.28
CA ARG A 32 15.87 16.00 -26.15
C ARG A 32 15.22 14.64 -26.35
N PHE A 33 14.86 14.00 -25.26
CA PHE A 33 14.28 12.66 -25.23
C PHE A 33 12.95 12.67 -24.50
N SER A 34 11.98 11.90 -24.98
CA SER A 34 10.77 11.56 -24.27
C SER A 34 10.53 10.05 -24.40
N ALA A 35 9.69 9.46 -23.57
CA ALA A 35 9.43 8.04 -23.62
C ALA A 35 7.94 7.73 -23.41
N ARG A 36 7.49 6.58 -23.90
CA ARG A 36 6.12 6.09 -23.70
C ARG A 36 6.18 4.65 -23.24
N ILE A 37 5.38 4.32 -22.25
CA ILE A 37 5.24 2.97 -21.71
C ILE A 37 3.88 2.44 -22.14
N TYR A 38 3.89 1.23 -22.68
CA TYR A 38 2.70 0.49 -23.08
C TYR A 38 2.63 -0.81 -22.29
N VAL A 39 1.43 -1.21 -21.91
CA VAL A 39 1.12 -2.51 -21.31
C VAL A 39 0.07 -3.16 -22.19
N ASP A 40 0.35 -4.36 -22.70
CA ASP A 40 -0.58 -5.11 -23.57
C ASP A 40 -1.11 -4.24 -24.73
N GLU A 41 -0.20 -3.48 -25.36
CA GLU A 41 -0.44 -2.49 -26.43
C GLU A 41 -1.20 -1.20 -26.03
N GLU A 42 -1.68 -1.09 -24.79
CA GLU A 42 -2.32 0.11 -24.27
C GLU A 42 -1.29 1.12 -23.74
N LEU A 43 -1.41 2.40 -24.13
CA LEU A 43 -0.54 3.46 -23.62
C LEU A 43 -0.90 3.76 -22.16
N VAL A 44 -0.01 3.41 -21.23
CA VAL A 44 -0.23 3.65 -19.80
C VAL A 44 0.48 4.90 -19.29
N CYS A 45 1.56 5.36 -19.93
CA CYS A 45 2.33 6.53 -19.47
C CYS A 45 3.01 7.24 -20.65
N ASP A 46 2.92 8.58 -20.71
CA ASP A 46 3.67 9.44 -21.65
C ASP A 46 4.59 10.36 -20.85
N LEU A 47 5.90 10.12 -21.00
CA LEU A 47 6.94 10.78 -20.22
C LEU A 47 7.37 12.10 -20.88
N PRO A 48 7.62 13.15 -20.09
CA PRO A 48 7.96 14.47 -20.62
C PRO A 48 9.35 14.50 -21.26
N TRP A 49 9.62 15.58 -21.99
CA TRP A 49 10.91 15.80 -22.63
C TRP A 49 12.02 16.13 -21.61
N ILE A 50 13.14 15.42 -21.68
CA ILE A 50 14.38 15.68 -20.96
C ILE A 50 15.47 16.08 -21.97
N ASP A 51 16.21 17.14 -21.67
CA ASP A 51 17.38 17.54 -22.47
C ASP A 51 18.53 16.56 -22.26
N SER A 52 19.22 16.18 -23.34
CA SER A 52 20.33 15.21 -23.32
C SER A 52 21.55 15.64 -22.51
N ALA A 53 21.62 16.91 -22.11
CA ALA A 53 22.64 17.43 -21.21
C ALA A 53 22.43 16.97 -19.76
N GLN A 54 21.24 16.46 -19.43
CA GLN A 54 20.88 15.94 -18.11
C GLN A 54 20.95 14.41 -18.08
N SER A 55 20.84 13.83 -16.87
CA SER A 55 20.59 12.39 -16.76
C SER A 55 19.26 12.06 -17.41
N LEU A 56 19.25 11.13 -18.37
CA LEU A 56 18.02 10.69 -19.04
C LEU A 56 17.30 9.67 -18.16
N GLN A 57 16.71 10.15 -17.08
CA GLN A 57 16.00 9.34 -16.11
C GLN A 57 14.66 10.00 -15.79
N TRP A 58 13.60 9.21 -15.86
CA TRP A 58 12.29 9.53 -15.31
C TRP A 58 12.09 8.67 -14.07
N SER A 59 12.02 9.31 -12.92
CA SER A 59 11.60 8.65 -11.68
C SER A 59 10.10 8.79 -11.51
N GLY A 60 9.51 7.96 -10.65
CA GLY A 60 8.07 8.00 -10.45
C GLY A 60 7.54 6.86 -9.60
N LEU A 61 6.22 6.76 -9.60
CA LEU A 61 5.49 5.71 -8.91
C LEU A 61 4.28 5.34 -9.76
N LEU A 62 4.51 4.52 -10.79
CA LEU A 62 3.49 4.09 -11.74
C LEU A 62 2.96 2.72 -11.35
N CYS A 63 1.66 2.68 -11.03
CA CYS A 63 0.93 1.44 -10.76
C CYS A 63 0.19 0.96 -12.01
N CYS A 64 0.44 -0.29 -12.40
CA CYS A 64 -0.27 -0.98 -13.48
C CYS A 64 -0.85 -2.29 -12.95
N ASP A 65 -2.13 -2.56 -13.23
CA ASP A 65 -2.73 -3.87 -12.97
C ASP A 65 -2.37 -4.80 -14.13
N MET A 66 -1.49 -5.77 -13.89
CA MET A 66 -0.90 -6.61 -14.93
C MET A 66 -0.96 -8.09 -14.58
N SER A 67 -1.01 -8.94 -15.58
CA SER A 67 -0.82 -10.38 -15.42
C SER A 67 0.67 -10.73 -15.53
N PRO A 68 1.13 -11.90 -15.02
CA PRO A 68 2.50 -12.35 -15.26
C PRO A 68 2.86 -12.50 -16.74
N THR A 69 1.85 -12.66 -17.61
CA THR A 69 2.00 -12.77 -19.06
C THR A 69 1.83 -11.44 -19.80
N SER A 70 1.57 -10.35 -19.08
CA SER A 70 1.41 -9.04 -19.71
C SER A 70 2.76 -8.57 -20.28
N GLU A 71 2.70 -7.92 -21.43
CA GLU A 71 3.88 -7.40 -22.14
C GLU A 71 4.02 -5.90 -21.87
N VAL A 72 5.20 -5.50 -21.40
CA VAL A 72 5.56 -4.09 -21.22
C VAL A 72 6.48 -3.67 -22.36
N ALA A 73 6.07 -2.65 -23.11
CA ALA A 73 6.84 -2.09 -24.21
C ALA A 73 7.20 -0.63 -23.95
N VAL A 74 8.42 -0.24 -24.34
CA VAL A 74 8.89 1.15 -24.27
C VAL A 74 9.16 1.69 -25.67
N ARG A 75 8.64 2.90 -25.93
CA ARG A 75 8.96 3.68 -27.12
C ARG A 75 9.70 4.94 -26.72
N LEU A 76 10.96 5.05 -27.15
CA LEU A 76 11.77 6.26 -26.96
C LEU A 76 11.57 7.21 -28.14
N CYS A 77 11.40 8.50 -27.86
CA CYS A 77 11.42 9.55 -28.86
C CYS A 77 12.66 10.41 -28.65
N LYS A 78 13.48 10.58 -29.70
CA LYS A 78 14.55 11.57 -29.73
C LYS A 78 14.14 12.70 -30.66
N SER A 79 14.25 13.95 -30.23
CA SER A 79 14.04 15.12 -31.06
C SER A 79 15.34 15.91 -31.19
N VAL A 80 15.73 16.21 -32.43
CA VAL A 80 16.85 17.11 -32.77
C VAL A 80 16.29 18.23 -33.62
N LYS A 81 16.43 19.49 -33.19
CA LYS A 81 15.86 20.66 -33.90
C LYS A 81 14.37 20.48 -34.23
N ASP A 82 13.59 20.05 -33.23
CA ASP A 82 12.15 19.78 -33.30
C ASP A 82 11.73 18.70 -34.32
N LYS A 83 12.65 17.84 -34.76
CA LYS A 83 12.34 16.68 -35.60
C LYS A 83 12.33 15.40 -34.76
N PRO A 84 11.15 14.88 -34.38
CA PRO A 84 11.04 13.68 -33.57
C PRO A 84 11.35 12.42 -34.39
N ARG A 85 12.05 11.48 -33.77
CA ARG A 85 12.28 10.13 -34.28
C ARG A 85 11.98 9.13 -33.17
N TYR A 86 11.14 8.15 -33.48
CA TYR A 86 10.74 7.11 -32.55
C TYR A 86 11.58 5.84 -32.70
N PHE A 87 11.86 5.21 -31.58
CA PHE A 87 12.56 3.94 -31.44
C PHE A 87 11.66 3.02 -30.62
N ASN A 88 11.21 1.92 -31.24
CA ASN A 88 10.40 0.91 -30.57
C ASN A 88 11.34 -0.17 -30.05
N TYR A 89 11.40 -0.33 -28.74
CA TYR A 89 12.16 -1.41 -28.13
C TYR A 89 11.30 -2.69 -28.11
N PRO A 90 11.93 -3.88 -28.21
CA PRO A 90 11.22 -5.12 -27.98
C PRO A 90 10.55 -5.11 -26.60
N PRO A 91 9.30 -5.61 -26.47
CA PRO A 91 8.66 -5.74 -25.18
C PRO A 91 9.37 -6.81 -24.32
N TYR A 92 9.15 -6.74 -23.01
CA TYR A 92 9.47 -7.79 -22.06
C TYR A 92 8.19 -8.25 -21.36
N THR A 93 8.16 -9.52 -20.94
CA THR A 93 7.04 -10.04 -20.15
C THR A 93 7.23 -9.68 -18.69
N VAL A 94 6.17 -9.39 -17.95
CA VAL A 94 6.27 -9.12 -16.50
C VAL A 94 6.97 -10.25 -15.74
N SER A 95 6.78 -11.51 -16.14
CA SER A 95 7.49 -12.66 -15.58
C SER A 95 9.01 -12.67 -15.80
N ASP A 96 9.51 -11.88 -16.74
CA ASP A 96 10.93 -11.83 -17.11
C ASP A 96 11.71 -10.77 -16.30
N VAL A 97 11.00 -9.97 -15.48
CA VAL A 97 11.63 -8.99 -14.59
C VAL A 97 12.54 -9.73 -13.60
N ASP A 98 13.76 -9.24 -13.45
CA ASP A 98 14.67 -9.76 -12.44
C ASP A 98 14.09 -9.45 -11.05
N GLU A 99 13.72 -10.49 -10.30
CA GLU A 99 13.07 -10.32 -9.00
C GLU A 99 14.00 -9.64 -7.97
N GLU A 100 15.31 -9.89 -8.01
CA GLU A 100 16.24 -9.35 -7.01
C GLU A 100 16.56 -7.87 -7.21
N THR A 101 16.67 -7.44 -8.48
CA THR A 101 17.07 -6.08 -8.86
C THR A 101 15.90 -5.23 -9.35
N GLY A 102 14.81 -5.86 -9.77
CA GLY A 102 13.66 -5.21 -10.39
C GLY A 102 13.93 -4.64 -11.77
N GLU A 103 15.09 -4.92 -12.38
CA GLU A 103 15.53 -4.29 -13.62
C GLU A 103 15.11 -5.10 -14.86
N SER A 104 14.74 -4.38 -15.91
CA SER A 104 14.52 -4.92 -17.25
C SER A 104 15.25 -4.03 -18.26
N ALA A 105 16.34 -4.56 -18.83
CA ALA A 105 17.15 -3.86 -19.81
C ALA A 105 16.67 -4.17 -21.24
N LEU A 106 16.29 -3.12 -21.96
CA LEU A 106 15.81 -3.19 -23.33
C LEU A 106 16.88 -2.65 -24.26
N GLU A 107 17.38 -3.55 -25.10
CA GLU A 107 18.36 -3.23 -26.13
C GLU A 107 17.70 -3.24 -27.50
N LEU A 108 18.05 -2.24 -28.31
CA LEU A 108 17.65 -2.20 -29.72
C LEU A 108 18.92 -2.20 -30.56
N ARG A 109 19.11 -3.24 -31.38
CA ARG A 109 20.33 -3.43 -32.21
C ARG A 109 20.69 -2.23 -33.08
N THR A 110 19.69 -1.45 -33.47
CA THR A 110 19.85 -0.27 -34.34
C THR A 110 19.98 1.05 -33.57
N ALA A 111 19.93 1.02 -32.23
CA ALA A 111 20.06 2.19 -31.36
C ALA A 111 21.30 2.08 -30.47
N ALA A 112 21.88 3.23 -30.13
CA ALA A 112 23.04 3.32 -29.23
C ALA A 112 22.64 3.51 -27.75
N TRP A 113 21.35 3.37 -27.44
CA TRP A 113 20.78 3.61 -26.13
C TRP A 113 20.16 2.33 -25.59
N ILE A 114 20.43 2.04 -24.31
CA ILE A 114 19.80 0.95 -23.57
C ILE A 114 18.79 1.59 -22.62
N ILE A 115 17.58 1.05 -22.59
CA ILE A 115 16.55 1.49 -21.65
C ILE A 115 16.52 0.51 -20.50
N THR A 116 16.65 0.99 -19.28
CA THR A 116 16.44 0.19 -18.07
C THR A 116 15.13 0.63 -17.44
N VAL A 117 14.16 -0.28 -17.36
CA VAL A 117 12.94 -0.11 -16.58
C VAL A 117 13.16 -0.73 -15.21
N ARG A 118 12.93 0.01 -14.14
CA ARG A 118 13.01 -0.48 -12.76
C ARG A 118 11.63 -0.65 -12.18
N SER A 119 11.40 -1.78 -11.53
CA SER A 119 10.16 -2.13 -10.87
C SER A 119 10.38 -2.44 -9.40
N LEU A 120 9.41 -2.12 -8.55
CA LEU A 120 9.41 -2.56 -7.15
C LEU A 120 8.83 -3.97 -7.07
N THR A 121 9.70 -4.96 -6.93
CA THR A 121 9.33 -6.38 -6.82
C THR A 121 9.09 -6.79 -5.36
N PRO A 122 8.37 -7.90 -5.11
CA PRO A 122 8.25 -8.46 -3.77
C PRO A 122 9.60 -8.76 -3.11
N THR A 123 10.56 -9.29 -3.87
CA THR A 123 11.89 -9.63 -3.34
C THR A 123 12.69 -8.38 -2.95
N MET A 124 12.64 -7.32 -3.76
CA MET A 124 13.21 -6.02 -3.37
C MET A 124 12.53 -5.45 -2.13
N ALA A 125 11.22 -5.62 -2.02
CA ALA A 125 10.48 -5.15 -0.86
C ALA A 125 10.92 -5.87 0.42
N GLU A 126 11.12 -7.18 0.38
CA GLU A 126 11.67 -7.97 1.49
C GLU A 126 13.04 -7.47 1.96
N GLN A 127 13.93 -7.14 1.02
CA GLN A 127 15.28 -6.68 1.32
C GLN A 127 15.29 -5.25 1.89
N THR A 128 14.40 -4.39 1.39
CA THR A 128 14.40 -2.96 1.70
C THR A 128 13.57 -2.63 2.96
N TYR A 129 12.53 -3.42 3.23
CA TYR A 129 11.57 -3.18 4.31
C TYR A 129 12.20 -2.96 5.69
N PRO A 130 13.17 -3.77 6.18
CA PRO A 130 13.74 -3.58 7.51
C PRO A 130 14.33 -2.17 7.72
N ASN A 131 15.07 -1.67 6.72
CA ASN A 131 15.70 -0.36 6.80
C ASN A 131 14.68 0.78 6.78
N GLU A 132 13.60 0.64 6.00
CA GLU A 132 12.55 1.66 5.90
C GLU A 132 11.64 1.69 7.13
N VAL A 133 11.42 0.54 7.78
CA VAL A 133 10.73 0.49 9.08
C VAL A 133 11.53 1.20 10.17
N GLU A 134 12.86 1.01 10.22
CA GLU A 134 13.70 1.74 11.19
C GLU A 134 13.61 3.27 11.01
N LYS A 135 13.55 3.74 9.75
CA LYS A 135 13.31 5.16 9.47
C LYS A 135 11.94 5.60 9.96
N PHE A 136 10.90 4.80 9.71
CA PHE A 136 9.55 5.08 10.17
C PHE A 136 9.47 5.14 11.71
N ASP A 137 10.12 4.24 12.43
CA ASP A 137 10.14 4.24 13.91
C ASP A 137 10.81 5.52 14.46
N ALA A 138 11.88 5.98 13.81
CA ALA A 138 12.55 7.24 14.18
C ALA A 138 11.66 8.47 13.94
N ILE A 139 10.87 8.45 12.87
CA ILE A 139 9.83 9.44 12.55
C ILE A 139 8.76 9.41 13.64
N GLU A 140 8.13 8.25 13.89
CA GLU A 140 7.05 8.07 14.86
C GLU A 140 7.44 8.60 16.26
N GLY A 141 8.63 8.23 16.76
CA GLY A 141 9.14 8.69 18.07
C GLY A 141 9.45 10.19 18.17
N THR A 142 9.64 10.87 17.04
CA THR A 142 9.84 12.33 16.99
C THR A 142 8.50 13.07 17.03
N TYR A 143 7.48 12.53 16.36
CA TYR A 143 6.21 13.22 16.12
C TYR A 143 5.12 12.92 17.15
N ASP A 144 5.20 11.82 17.90
CA ASP A 144 4.29 11.56 19.04
C ASP A 144 4.40 12.60 20.18
N LYS A 145 5.40 13.48 20.10
CA LYS A 145 5.62 14.60 21.05
C LYS A 145 4.99 15.92 20.58
N LEU A 146 4.42 15.98 19.39
CA LEU A 146 3.81 17.16 18.79
C LEU A 146 2.28 17.04 18.80
N GLU A 147 1.56 18.17 18.80
CA GLU A 147 0.10 18.14 18.73
C GLU A 147 -0.36 17.49 17.40
N PRO A 148 -1.31 16.53 17.43
CA PRO A 148 -1.79 15.81 16.24
C PRO A 148 -2.29 16.71 15.10
N ASP A 149 -2.83 17.88 15.45
CA ASP A 149 -3.40 18.84 14.50
C ASP A 149 -2.42 19.92 14.05
N ALA A 150 -1.20 19.96 14.61
CA ALA A 150 -0.21 20.99 14.26
C ALA A 150 0.34 20.82 12.83
N THR A 151 0.28 19.62 12.25
CA THR A 151 0.56 19.43 10.81
C THR A 151 -0.17 18.22 10.24
N ILE A 152 -1.22 18.50 9.47
CA ILE A 152 -2.09 17.52 8.79
C ILE A 152 -1.37 16.38 8.04
N LYS A 153 -0.13 16.62 7.56
CA LYS A 153 0.69 15.57 6.91
C LYS A 153 0.90 14.36 7.81
N TYR A 154 1.04 14.55 9.13
CA TYR A 154 1.32 13.45 10.07
C TYR A 154 0.24 12.37 10.13
N LEU A 155 -0.99 12.67 9.71
CA LEU A 155 -2.04 11.66 9.60
C LEU A 155 -1.64 10.53 8.64
N PHE A 156 -0.70 10.77 7.72
CA PHE A 156 -0.15 9.75 6.84
C PHE A 156 0.59 8.62 7.56
N LYS A 157 1.04 8.83 8.81
CA LYS A 157 1.63 7.76 9.63
C LYS A 157 0.68 6.58 9.84
N TYR A 158 -0.64 6.82 9.83
CA TYR A 158 -1.62 5.74 9.98
C TYR A 158 -1.56 4.74 8.83
N SER A 159 -1.28 5.19 7.61
CA SER A 159 -1.08 4.30 6.45
C SER A 159 0.17 3.43 6.62
N LEU A 160 1.28 4.04 7.04
CA LEU A 160 2.55 3.35 7.29
C LEU A 160 2.41 2.31 8.41
N ARG A 161 1.79 2.71 9.53
CA ARG A 161 1.55 1.83 10.67
C ARG A 161 0.64 0.67 10.30
N PHE A 162 -0.42 0.93 9.54
CA PHE A 162 -1.35 -0.11 9.07
C PHE A 162 -0.62 -1.17 8.23
N ALA A 163 0.12 -0.76 7.19
CA ALA A 163 0.88 -1.71 6.37
C ALA A 163 1.96 -2.44 7.16
N SER A 164 2.66 -1.77 8.07
CA SER A 164 3.69 -2.37 8.93
C SER A 164 3.12 -3.50 9.79
N ILE A 165 1.99 -3.28 10.48
CA ILE A 165 1.35 -4.31 11.31
C ILE A 165 0.94 -5.53 10.47
N ILE A 166 0.40 -5.30 9.27
CA ILE A 166 0.00 -6.40 8.37
C ILE A 166 1.21 -7.16 7.86
N ALA A 167 2.27 -6.46 7.47
CA ALA A 167 3.52 -7.06 7.00
C ALA A 167 4.19 -7.92 8.08
N GLU A 168 4.15 -7.49 9.34
CA GLU A 168 4.65 -8.26 10.48
C GLU A 168 3.81 -9.50 10.77
N ALA A 169 2.49 -9.37 10.77
CA ALA A 169 1.58 -10.47 11.09
C ALA A 169 1.44 -11.50 9.96
N ARG A 170 1.60 -11.07 8.70
CA ARG A 170 1.55 -11.90 7.49
C ARG A 170 2.69 -11.53 6.55
N PRO A 171 3.91 -12.06 6.79
CA PRO A 171 5.09 -11.76 5.98
C PRO A 171 4.94 -12.10 4.49
N GLU A 172 4.08 -13.08 4.18
CA GLU A 172 3.78 -13.54 2.82
C GLU A 172 2.87 -12.58 2.03
N SER A 173 2.34 -11.54 2.68
CA SER A 173 1.43 -10.58 2.06
C SER A 173 2.18 -9.53 1.25
N THR A 174 1.48 -8.84 0.35
CA THR A 174 2.03 -7.70 -0.40
C THR A 174 2.20 -6.43 0.44
N ALA A 175 1.92 -6.47 1.75
CA ALA A 175 1.92 -5.30 2.62
C ALA A 175 3.30 -4.62 2.72
N LYS A 176 4.41 -5.35 2.52
CA LYS A 176 5.75 -4.76 2.44
C LYS A 176 5.92 -3.88 1.20
N VAL A 177 5.38 -4.32 0.05
CA VAL A 177 5.34 -3.51 -1.16
C VAL A 177 4.51 -2.26 -0.91
N SER A 178 3.29 -2.41 -0.36
CA SER A 178 2.43 -1.28 0.01
C SER A 178 3.12 -0.30 0.96
N PHE A 179 3.83 -0.81 1.99
CA PHE A 179 4.58 0.01 2.92
C PHE A 179 5.63 0.87 2.22
N LEU A 180 6.39 0.31 1.27
CA LEU A 180 7.41 1.06 0.53
C LEU A 180 6.80 2.11 -0.40
N VAL A 181 5.67 1.80 -1.04
CA VAL A 181 4.87 2.76 -1.81
C VAL A 181 4.43 3.93 -0.92
N TYR A 182 3.96 3.64 0.29
CA TYR A 182 3.55 4.67 1.26
C TYR A 182 4.74 5.50 1.73
N MET A 183 5.89 4.85 2.03
CA MET A 183 7.11 5.56 2.44
C MET A 183 7.56 6.56 1.38
N LYS A 184 7.47 6.22 0.08
CA LYS A 184 7.77 7.16 -1.00
C LYS A 184 6.86 8.39 -1.02
N ALA A 185 5.56 8.19 -0.83
CA ALA A 185 4.61 9.30 -0.73
C ALA A 185 4.87 10.15 0.53
N TRP A 186 5.20 9.52 1.66
CA TRP A 186 5.56 10.20 2.90
C TRP A 186 6.82 11.07 2.75
N GLU A 187 7.89 10.54 2.18
CA GLU A 187 9.16 11.27 1.94
C GLU A 187 8.91 12.56 1.15
N LEU A 188 7.97 12.53 0.20
CA LEU A 188 7.61 13.69 -0.60
C LEU A 188 6.69 14.66 0.14
N LEU A 189 5.70 14.15 0.88
CA LEU A 189 4.83 14.97 1.74
C LEU A 189 5.63 15.73 2.80
N ASP A 190 6.66 15.10 3.37
CA ASP A 190 7.44 15.71 4.43
C ASP A 190 8.22 16.95 3.96
N GLN A 191 8.59 16.97 2.68
CA GLN A 191 9.26 18.10 2.02
C GLN A 191 8.32 19.29 1.75
N GLN A 192 7.01 19.08 1.80
CA GLN A 192 6.04 20.13 1.49
C GLN A 192 5.73 21.00 2.70
N THR A 193 5.55 22.30 2.46
CA THR A 193 5.15 23.29 3.47
C THR A 193 3.65 23.59 3.43
N GLN A 194 2.99 23.33 2.31
CA GLN A 194 1.57 23.58 2.10
C GLN A 194 0.95 22.47 1.25
N PHE A 195 -0.33 22.20 1.49
CA PHE A 195 -1.10 21.16 0.80
C PHE A 195 -2.35 21.78 0.19
N ASP A 196 -2.72 21.34 -1.01
CA ASP A 196 -3.99 21.75 -1.61
C ASP A 196 -5.18 21.05 -0.92
N ASP A 197 -6.38 21.52 -1.21
CA ASP A 197 -7.61 21.05 -0.56
C ASP A 197 -7.83 19.54 -0.77
N THR A 198 -7.43 19.01 -1.93
CA THR A 198 -7.53 17.59 -2.27
C THR A 198 -6.62 16.75 -1.37
N VAL A 199 -5.34 17.10 -1.28
CA VAL A 199 -4.37 16.39 -0.42
C VAL A 199 -4.75 16.54 1.05
N GLN A 200 -5.22 17.72 1.48
CA GLN A 200 -5.70 17.89 2.85
C GLN A 200 -6.91 17.01 3.16
N ALA A 201 -7.87 16.89 2.25
CA ALA A 201 -9.05 16.06 2.46
C ALA A 201 -8.69 14.57 2.54
N ILE A 202 -7.79 14.11 1.67
CA ILE A 202 -7.20 12.76 1.72
C ILE A 202 -6.56 12.51 3.09
N LEU A 203 -5.67 13.41 3.55
CA LEU A 203 -4.97 13.25 4.82
C LEU A 203 -5.94 13.20 6.01
N ARG A 204 -7.00 14.01 6.01
CA ARG A 204 -8.05 13.95 7.05
C ARG A 204 -8.79 12.60 7.06
N GLY A 205 -9.00 12.00 5.89
CA GLY A 205 -9.60 10.66 5.78
C GLY A 205 -8.81 9.58 6.52
N LEU A 206 -7.48 9.74 6.65
CA LEU A 206 -6.61 8.75 7.31
C LEU A 206 -6.87 8.61 8.82
N ILE A 207 -7.63 9.52 9.44
CA ILE A 207 -8.14 9.33 10.81
C ILE A 207 -8.92 8.00 10.92
N TRP A 208 -9.65 7.63 9.87
CA TRP A 208 -10.41 6.38 9.85
C TRP A 208 -9.51 5.15 9.80
N VAL A 209 -8.35 5.25 9.14
CA VAL A 209 -7.31 4.22 9.18
C VAL A 209 -6.69 4.15 10.58
N GLY A 210 -6.48 5.30 11.23
CA GLY A 210 -6.04 5.35 12.63
C GLY A 210 -6.93 4.55 13.57
N ASN A 211 -8.26 4.71 13.45
CA ASN A 211 -9.22 3.92 14.24
C ASN A 211 -9.08 2.40 14.01
N ILE A 212 -8.78 1.97 12.78
CA ILE A 212 -8.52 0.57 12.45
C ILE A 212 -7.23 0.10 13.11
N VAL A 213 -6.15 0.89 13.00
CA VAL A 213 -4.85 0.61 13.63
C VAL A 213 -5.00 0.45 15.15
N ASP A 214 -5.77 1.32 15.81
CA ASP A 214 -6.02 1.23 17.26
C ASP A 214 -6.73 -0.07 17.66
N ILE A 215 -7.67 -0.53 16.84
CA ILE A 215 -8.39 -1.79 17.06
C ILE A 215 -7.49 -3.00 16.80
N ILE A 216 -6.64 -2.94 15.78
CA ILE A 216 -5.66 -4.00 15.50
C ILE A 216 -4.65 -4.13 16.65
N ASN A 217 -4.15 -3.00 17.17
CA ASN A 217 -3.19 -2.97 18.27
C ASN A 217 -3.76 -3.50 19.60
N GLN A 218 -5.07 -3.57 19.76
CA GLN A 218 -5.72 -4.19 20.92
C GLN A 218 -5.71 -5.72 20.86
N ALA A 219 -5.55 -6.32 19.69
CA ALA A 219 -5.46 -7.77 19.55
C ALA A 219 -4.13 -8.29 20.10
N SER A 220 -4.15 -9.43 20.80
CA SER A 220 -2.92 -10.06 21.23
C SER A 220 -2.15 -10.61 20.03
N ARG A 221 -0.81 -10.57 20.09
CA ARG A 221 0.06 -11.08 19.01
C ARG A 221 -0.23 -12.53 18.62
N SER A 222 -0.77 -13.33 19.55
CA SER A 222 -1.09 -14.74 19.32
C SER A 222 -2.31 -14.98 18.43
N ILE A 223 -3.24 -14.02 18.34
CA ILE A 223 -4.47 -14.14 17.52
C ILE A 223 -4.48 -13.18 16.33
N LEU A 224 -3.50 -12.27 16.26
CA LEU A 224 -3.45 -11.19 15.29
C LEU A 224 -3.43 -11.70 13.83
N ALA A 225 -2.61 -12.71 13.55
CA ALA A 225 -2.52 -13.30 12.21
C ALA A 225 -3.85 -13.91 11.75
N ASP A 226 -4.56 -14.60 12.66
CA ASP A 226 -5.87 -15.20 12.38
C ASP A 226 -6.95 -14.14 12.14
N CYS A 227 -6.98 -13.09 12.97
CA CYS A 227 -7.91 -11.96 12.79
C CYS A 227 -7.66 -11.20 11.48
N ILE A 228 -6.38 -11.05 11.09
CA ILE A 228 -5.99 -10.45 9.80
C ILE A 228 -6.43 -11.35 8.64
N GLU A 229 -6.25 -12.67 8.72
CA GLU A 229 -6.70 -13.59 7.67
C GLU A 229 -8.24 -13.58 7.54
N GLN A 230 -8.96 -13.51 8.67
CA GLN A 230 -10.43 -13.36 8.67
C GLN A 230 -10.88 -12.05 8.00
N SER A 231 -10.09 -10.99 8.15
CA SER A 231 -10.37 -9.66 7.58
C SER A 231 -9.56 -9.37 6.31
N LYS A 232 -9.09 -10.39 5.60
CA LYS A 232 -8.14 -10.22 4.49
C LYS A 232 -8.66 -9.36 3.34
N GLU A 233 -9.93 -9.48 2.97
CA GLU A 233 -10.49 -8.75 1.83
C GLU A 233 -10.65 -7.26 2.10
N PRO A 234 -11.23 -6.81 3.24
CA PRO A 234 -11.21 -5.39 3.56
C PRO A 234 -9.78 -4.86 3.77
N ILE A 235 -8.87 -5.66 4.34
CA ILE A 235 -7.45 -5.27 4.49
C ILE A 235 -6.80 -5.02 3.13
N LYS A 236 -6.93 -5.95 2.17
CA LYS A 236 -6.43 -5.77 0.80
C LYS A 236 -7.02 -4.53 0.15
N GLY A 237 -8.33 -4.30 0.33
CA GLY A 237 -9.00 -3.12 -0.20
C GLY A 237 -8.47 -1.81 0.39
N ILE A 238 -8.19 -1.78 1.70
CA ILE A 238 -7.58 -0.60 2.35
C ILE A 238 -6.15 -0.40 1.84
N LEU A 239 -5.35 -1.47 1.74
CA LEU A 239 -3.99 -1.38 1.22
C LEU A 239 -3.98 -0.79 -0.20
N ALA A 240 -4.82 -1.32 -1.11
CA ALA A 240 -4.93 -0.83 -2.47
C ALA A 240 -5.41 0.63 -2.55
N LEU A 241 -6.40 1.01 -1.73
CA LEU A 241 -6.89 2.39 -1.70
C LEU A 241 -5.82 3.38 -1.24
N LEU A 242 -5.02 2.99 -0.24
CA LEU A 242 -3.91 3.79 0.25
C LEU A 242 -2.74 3.85 -0.74
N GLU A 243 -2.54 2.79 -1.54
CA GLU A 243 -1.59 2.79 -2.65
C GLU A 243 -2.01 3.79 -3.73
N ASP A 244 -3.29 3.80 -4.13
CA ASP A 244 -3.83 4.75 -5.12
C ASP A 244 -3.67 6.21 -4.67
N VAL A 245 -3.95 6.47 -3.39
CA VAL A 245 -3.72 7.78 -2.78
C VAL A 245 -2.23 8.15 -2.77
N SER A 246 -1.36 7.19 -2.47
CA SER A 246 0.09 7.42 -2.43
C SER A 246 0.62 7.79 -3.81
N VAL A 247 0.13 7.14 -4.87
CA VAL A 247 0.41 7.49 -6.27
C VAL A 247 -0.04 8.92 -6.57
N TYR A 248 -1.27 9.27 -6.21
CA TYR A 248 -1.79 10.62 -6.45
C TYR A 248 -0.94 11.68 -5.75
N ILE A 249 -0.63 11.49 -4.46
CA ILE A 249 0.20 12.40 -3.68
C ILE A 249 1.60 12.52 -4.29
N PHE A 250 2.20 11.38 -4.68
CA PHE A 250 3.51 11.36 -5.31
C PHE A 250 3.50 12.21 -6.59
N GLN A 251 2.60 11.91 -7.52
CA GLN A 251 2.47 12.61 -8.81
C GLN A 251 2.12 14.09 -8.63
N ARG A 252 1.42 14.45 -7.56
CA ARG A 252 1.02 15.83 -7.30
C ARG A 252 2.20 16.73 -6.95
N TYR A 253 3.22 16.19 -6.29
CA TYR A 253 4.36 16.94 -5.77
C TYR A 253 5.67 16.67 -6.52
N THR A 254 5.69 15.76 -7.49
CA THR A 254 6.81 15.62 -8.41
C THR A 254 6.58 16.37 -9.72
N THR A 255 7.67 16.87 -10.31
CA THR A 255 7.67 17.53 -11.62
C THR A 255 8.48 16.69 -12.60
N GLY A 256 7.82 16.07 -13.59
CA GLY A 256 8.50 15.39 -14.69
C GLY A 256 8.35 13.87 -14.80
N ASP A 257 7.39 13.26 -14.07
CA ASP A 257 7.49 11.84 -13.72
C ASP A 257 6.53 10.88 -14.45
N LEU A 258 6.70 9.58 -14.17
CA LEU A 258 5.84 8.47 -14.62
C LEU A 258 4.38 8.66 -14.14
N VAL A 259 3.58 9.40 -14.91
CA VAL A 259 2.15 9.63 -14.64
C VAL A 259 1.30 8.73 -15.53
N ARG A 260 0.36 8.00 -14.92
CA ARG A 260 -0.58 7.17 -15.66
C ARG A 260 -1.51 8.04 -16.49
N ILE A 261 -1.67 7.74 -17.77
CA ILE A 261 -2.70 8.37 -18.61
C ILE A 261 -4.04 7.69 -18.31
N PRO A 262 -5.11 8.43 -17.97
CA PRO A 262 -6.44 7.85 -17.83
C PRO A 262 -6.89 7.17 -19.13
N ALA A 263 -7.46 5.97 -19.02
CA ALA A 263 -8.07 5.29 -20.15
C ALA A 263 -9.29 6.10 -20.64
N GLY A 264 -9.20 6.65 -21.86
CA GLY A 264 -10.23 7.50 -22.45
C GLY A 264 -9.87 8.98 -22.41
N HIS A 265 -9.59 9.56 -23.58
CA HIS A 265 -9.54 11.01 -23.77
C HIS A 265 -10.96 11.59 -23.63
N GLU A 266 -11.40 11.84 -22.40
CA GLU A 266 -12.34 12.91 -22.11
C GLU A 266 -11.61 13.99 -21.31
N GLU A 267 -11.31 15.07 -22.03
CA GLU A 267 -10.88 16.36 -21.48
C GLU A 267 -11.94 16.84 -20.48
N ASN A 268 -11.77 16.54 -19.19
CA ASN A 268 -12.19 17.30 -18.00
C ASN A 268 -12.42 16.36 -16.81
N GLN A 269 -11.36 16.04 -16.05
CA GLN A 269 -11.44 15.71 -14.61
C GLN A 269 -10.02 15.62 -14.03
N ASN A 270 -9.35 16.76 -13.91
CA ASN A 270 -7.95 16.84 -13.45
C ASN A 270 -7.80 16.81 -11.91
N GLY A 271 -8.76 16.24 -11.20
CA GLY A 271 -8.78 16.16 -9.75
C GLY A 271 -9.09 14.74 -9.30
N TYR A 272 -8.30 14.22 -8.37
CA TYR A 272 -8.61 12.97 -7.68
C TYR A 272 -9.97 13.08 -6.99
N ASP A 273 -10.84 12.09 -7.20
CA ASP A 273 -12.19 12.09 -6.65
C ASP A 273 -12.15 11.72 -5.15
N VAL A 274 -12.06 12.77 -4.33
CA VAL A 274 -12.04 12.68 -2.86
C VAL A 274 -13.33 12.07 -2.32
N GLU A 275 -14.47 12.27 -2.99
CA GLU A 275 -15.76 11.71 -2.55
C GLU A 275 -15.76 10.19 -2.76
N THR A 276 -15.34 9.72 -3.94
CA THR A 276 -15.15 8.28 -4.20
C THR A 276 -14.16 7.66 -3.22
N TYR A 277 -13.03 8.32 -2.96
CA TYR A 277 -12.05 7.87 -1.96
C TYR A 277 -12.67 7.74 -0.56
N SER A 278 -13.38 8.78 -0.11
CA SER A 278 -13.97 8.82 1.24
C SER A 278 -15.05 7.76 1.40
N ASN A 279 -15.97 7.64 0.44
CA ASN A 279 -17.03 6.63 0.44
C ASN A 279 -16.45 5.21 0.45
N ARG A 280 -15.40 4.97 -0.34
CA ARG A 280 -14.74 3.67 -0.41
C ARG A 280 -14.01 3.33 0.89
N LEU A 281 -13.33 4.30 1.51
CA LEU A 281 -12.68 4.10 2.80
C LEU A 281 -13.70 3.78 3.90
N GLU A 282 -14.87 4.45 3.90
CA GLU A 282 -15.95 4.18 4.86
C GLU A 282 -16.49 2.76 4.72
N GLU A 283 -16.76 2.33 3.48
CA GLU A 283 -17.25 0.99 3.16
C GLU A 283 -16.27 -0.08 3.62
N LEU A 284 -14.98 0.11 3.31
CA LEU A 284 -13.91 -0.81 3.70
C LEU A 284 -13.73 -0.86 5.21
N GLN A 285 -13.78 0.27 5.89
CA GLN A 285 -13.72 0.34 7.36
C GLN A 285 -14.89 -0.41 7.99
N ARG A 286 -16.12 -0.20 7.50
CA ARG A 286 -17.31 -0.91 8.00
C ARG A 286 -17.19 -2.42 7.77
N SER A 287 -16.70 -2.81 6.60
CA SER A 287 -16.45 -4.22 6.25
C SER A 287 -15.37 -4.83 7.15
N PHE A 288 -14.30 -4.10 7.43
CA PHE A 288 -13.26 -4.48 8.38
C PHE A 288 -13.85 -4.73 9.76
N PHE A 289 -14.60 -3.79 10.34
CA PHE A 289 -15.17 -3.98 11.67
C PHE A 289 -16.20 -5.11 11.74
N ALA A 290 -16.93 -5.37 10.65
CA ALA A 290 -17.84 -6.50 10.57
C ALA A 290 -17.12 -7.86 10.53
N SER A 291 -15.95 -7.94 9.87
CA SER A 291 -15.14 -9.16 9.83
C SER A 291 -14.22 -9.31 11.03
N TRP A 292 -13.80 -8.20 11.64
CA TRP A 292 -12.95 -8.11 12.81
C TRP A 292 -13.76 -8.41 14.07
N SER A 293 -14.26 -9.64 14.17
CA SER A 293 -14.74 -10.19 15.43
C SER A 293 -13.66 -11.11 15.95
N PRO A 294 -13.13 -10.89 17.16
CA PRO A 294 -12.54 -11.99 17.90
C PRO A 294 -13.63 -13.06 17.94
N ALA A 295 -13.32 -14.29 17.54
CA ALA A 295 -14.15 -15.39 18.01
C ALA A 295 -14.12 -15.24 19.54
N THR A 296 -15.23 -14.79 20.13
CA THR A 296 -15.48 -15.02 21.54
C THR A 296 -15.28 -16.52 21.67
N THR A 297 -14.15 -16.94 22.21
CA THR A 297 -14.02 -18.25 22.82
C THR A 297 -15.15 -18.26 23.81
N SER A 298 -16.28 -18.81 23.38
CA SER A 298 -17.43 -19.08 24.22
C SER A 298 -16.80 -19.85 25.36
N GLY A 299 -16.65 -19.19 26.49
CA GLY A 299 -16.00 -19.75 27.65
C GLY A 299 -16.66 -21.11 27.82
N THR A 300 -15.86 -22.16 27.69
CA THR A 300 -16.29 -23.49 28.07
C THR A 300 -16.62 -23.33 29.54
N ASN A 301 -17.90 -23.08 29.83
CA ASN A 301 -18.50 -23.25 31.14
C ASN A 301 -18.40 -24.76 31.40
N ASN A 302 -17.17 -25.23 31.65
CA ASN A 302 -16.94 -26.37 32.51
C ASN A 302 -17.29 -25.87 33.90
N ILE A 303 -18.59 -25.80 34.15
CA ILE A 303 -19.14 -25.91 35.49
C ILE A 303 -18.55 -27.24 35.99
N TRP A 304 -17.51 -27.13 36.80
CA TRP A 304 -17.20 -28.14 37.80
C TRP A 304 -18.50 -28.36 38.58
N THR A 305 -19.18 -29.46 38.29
CA THR A 305 -20.03 -30.14 39.28
C THR A 305 -19.10 -30.54 40.41
N THR A 306 -18.97 -29.63 41.38
CA THR A 306 -18.44 -29.97 42.69
C THR A 306 -19.66 -30.38 43.49
N ASP A 307 -19.69 -31.66 43.87
CA ASP A 307 -20.56 -32.20 44.91
C ASP A 307 -20.61 -31.22 46.09
N ASP A 308 -21.79 -30.69 46.39
CA ASP A 308 -22.06 -30.06 47.67
C ASP A 308 -23.13 -30.88 48.39
N ASP A 309 -22.61 -31.93 49.03
CA ASP A 309 -23.31 -32.78 49.98
C ASP A 309 -23.59 -31.93 51.24
N LYS A 310 -24.80 -31.37 51.26
CA LYS A 310 -25.65 -31.05 52.41
C LYS A 310 -24.96 -30.93 53.79
N PRO A 311 -24.92 -29.72 54.41
CA PRO A 311 -24.53 -29.60 55.82
C PRO A 311 -25.63 -30.14 56.76
N PRO A 312 -25.29 -30.76 57.91
CA PRO A 312 -26.28 -31.31 58.83
C PRO A 312 -27.01 -30.20 59.60
N LEU A 313 -28.33 -30.38 59.73
CA LEU A 313 -29.23 -29.60 60.59
C LEU A 313 -28.74 -29.66 62.04
N TYR A 314 -28.60 -28.51 62.68
CA TYR A 314 -28.57 -28.42 64.14
C TYR A 314 -29.99 -28.43 64.67
N ASP A 315 -30.30 -29.44 65.51
CA ASP A 315 -31.49 -29.48 66.34
C ASP A 315 -31.51 -28.27 67.29
N THR A 316 -32.64 -27.57 67.30
CA THR A 316 -32.95 -26.55 68.29
C THR A 316 -34.20 -26.99 69.01
N ASP A 317 -34.12 -27.18 70.32
CA ASP A 317 -35.29 -27.24 71.21
C ASP A 317 -34.86 -26.93 72.67
N PRO A 318 -35.76 -26.54 73.58
CA PRO A 318 -35.87 -25.15 74.01
C PRO A 318 -35.47 -24.88 75.47
N ALA A 319 -35.41 -23.59 75.81
CA ALA A 319 -35.06 -22.96 77.10
C ALA A 319 -36.03 -23.29 78.28
N PRO A 320 -35.91 -22.69 79.50
CA PRO A 320 -34.78 -22.16 80.29
C PRO A 320 -34.79 -22.70 81.76
N THR A 321 -33.86 -22.20 82.61
CA THR A 321 -34.07 -21.54 83.94
C THR A 321 -33.12 -22.00 85.08
N HIS A 322 -32.58 -20.98 85.79
CA HIS A 322 -32.17 -20.88 87.20
C HIS A 322 -30.76 -21.30 87.70
N GLY A 323 -30.14 -20.33 88.39
CA GLY A 323 -29.27 -20.52 89.58
C GLY A 323 -27.78 -20.31 89.30
N SER A 324 -27.18 -19.14 89.59
CA SER A 324 -26.67 -18.69 90.91
C SER A 324 -25.19 -19.06 91.18
N GLN A 325 -24.44 -18.03 91.61
CA GLN A 325 -23.20 -18.02 92.44
C GLN A 325 -21.84 -18.33 91.77
N GLN A 326 -20.93 -17.35 91.78
CA GLN A 326 -19.75 -17.20 92.68
C GLN A 326 -18.75 -18.35 92.50
N LEU A 327 -17.47 -18.14 92.15
CA LEU A 327 -16.46 -17.21 92.70
C LEU A 327 -15.36 -16.98 91.66
#